data_AF-A0AAU1JL02-F1
#
_entry.id   AF-A0AAU1JL02-F1
#
_cell.length_a   1.000
_cell.length_b   1.000
_cell.length_c   1.000
_cell.angle_alpha   90.00
_cell.angle_beta   90.00
_cell.angle_gamma   90.00
#
_symmetry.space_group_name_H-M   'P 1'
#
loop_
_entity.id
_entity.type
_entity.pdbx_description
1 polymer ?
#
loop_
_entity_poly.entity_id
_entity_poly.type
_entity_poly.pdbx_seq_one_letter_code
_entity_poly.pdbx_strand_id
1 'polypeptide(L)'
;MQLSARPPAAAVRPRTALGLVVVLILACFAALSPTPARAADQLLSQGRPAAASSTESGAFPASAAVDGDTGTRWSSAFADPQWLRVDLGSVQQISRVTLNWEAAYASGYQIQTSTDAANWTTVYSTTTATGGTQNLTVTGSGRYVRVYGTARATQWGYSLWEFQVYGPGSTTPPDSFWGSTSDIPAANNAVEVKILNRTNGKYPDSQVYWSFNGQTHSIAEQPYLDMPANSAGRMYFYLGSPTSSYYDFIEFTVGGNVFNGNTTRVDAFGLKLAMRLHSKDGYDTEVGENRATFAEDRATTFQRFTDAVPSQFKVLAQTQAPYRIIAPGSDPSFRAGGANANYFTSYAQSVGVNAATSDIFGCAGSLAADPTMCAALNRHVATLPASQQSDPAQFYKAAPANYYAKFWHDNAINQLAYGFPYDDVAGQSSFISHANPQWLLVAVGW
;
A
#
# COMPACT_ATOMS: atom_id res chain seq x y z
N MET A 1 -91.68 -11.10 28.98
CA MET A 1 -91.90 -10.42 30.27
C MET A 1 -91.05 -9.16 30.26
N GLN A 2 -91.68 -7.98 30.19
CA GLN A 2 -91.04 -6.67 30.10
C GLN A 2 -90.38 -6.26 31.42
N LEU A 3 -89.36 -5.40 31.36
CA LEU A 3 -89.13 -4.16 32.15
C LEU A 3 -87.72 -3.64 31.77
N SER A 4 -87.56 -2.60 30.94
CA SER A 4 -87.72 -1.16 31.21
C SER A 4 -86.53 -0.52 31.94
N ALA A 5 -85.75 0.32 31.22
CA ALA A 5 -85.14 1.55 31.75
C ALA A 5 -84.62 2.44 30.59
N ARG A 6 -84.94 3.74 30.66
CA ARG A 6 -84.72 4.82 29.67
C ARG A 6 -83.47 5.68 30.04
N PRO A 7 -83.03 6.62 29.18
CA PRO A 7 -81.63 7.09 29.01
C PRO A 7 -81.27 8.38 29.79
N PRO A 8 -80.02 8.87 29.66
CA PRO A 8 -79.82 10.28 29.29
C PRO A 8 -78.66 10.47 28.26
N ALA A 9 -78.84 11.26 27.20
CA ALA A 9 -78.69 12.73 27.11
C ALA A 9 -77.22 13.21 27.01
N ALA A 10 -76.91 13.81 25.85
CA ALA A 10 -75.63 14.40 25.52
C ALA A 10 -75.38 15.71 26.27
N ALA A 11 -74.13 15.94 26.68
CA ALA A 11 -73.66 17.23 27.17
C ALA A 11 -72.27 17.54 26.61
N VAL A 12 -72.16 18.75 26.07
CA VAL A 12 -71.01 19.42 25.45
C VAL A 12 -69.87 19.66 26.45
N ARG A 13 -68.61 19.52 26.02
CA ARG A 13 -67.49 20.29 26.61
C ARG A 13 -66.45 20.74 25.57
N PRO A 14 -65.76 21.89 25.81
CA PRO A 14 -65.01 22.62 24.80
C PRO A 14 -63.48 22.45 24.89
N ARG A 15 -62.87 22.76 23.74
CA ARG A 15 -61.47 23.11 23.41
C ARG A 15 -60.48 23.34 24.57
N THR A 16 -59.35 22.62 24.51
CA THR A 16 -58.02 23.13 24.86
C THR A 16 -56.96 22.59 23.88
N ALA A 17 -56.02 23.46 23.55
CA ALA A 17 -55.06 23.37 22.46
C ALA A 17 -54.06 22.22 22.58
N LEU A 18 -53.73 21.61 21.43
CA LEU A 18 -52.44 20.97 21.24
C LEU A 18 -51.88 21.44 19.90
N GLY A 19 -51.04 22.47 19.97
CA GLY A 19 -50.25 22.97 18.85
C GLY A 19 -48.90 22.25 18.79
N LEU A 20 -48.46 22.01 17.55
CA LEU A 20 -47.10 21.67 17.11
C LEU A 20 -46.43 20.41 17.66
N VAL A 21 -46.52 19.30 16.93
CA VAL A 21 -45.38 18.36 16.74
C VAL A 21 -45.50 17.66 15.37
N VAL A 22 -45.22 18.35 14.25
CA VAL A 22 -44.94 17.67 12.95
C VAL A 22 -43.99 18.53 12.08
N VAL A 23 -42.78 18.82 12.56
CA VAL A 23 -41.63 19.17 11.69
C VAL A 23 -40.35 18.79 12.44
N LEU A 24 -39.90 17.53 12.36
CA LEU A 24 -38.50 17.10 12.65
C LEU A 24 -38.31 15.58 12.44
N ILE A 25 -38.75 15.05 11.30
CA ILE A 25 -38.27 13.74 10.80
C ILE A 25 -37.79 13.94 9.36
N LEU A 26 -36.80 14.81 9.16
CA LEU A 26 -36.10 14.98 7.88
C LEU A 26 -34.78 15.75 8.05
N ALA A 27 -34.04 15.44 9.12
CA ALA A 27 -32.69 15.99 9.33
C ALA A 27 -31.86 15.09 10.27
N CYS A 28 -31.65 13.82 9.90
CA CYS A 28 -30.61 13.01 10.53
C CYS A 28 -30.12 11.81 9.70
N PHE A 29 -30.19 11.91 8.37
CA PHE A 29 -29.26 11.18 7.51
C PHE A 29 -28.08 12.12 7.22
N ALA A 30 -27.28 12.40 8.24
CA ALA A 30 -25.91 12.77 7.99
C ALA A 30 -25.29 11.59 7.26
N ALA A 31 -24.91 11.79 6.00
CA ALA A 31 -24.09 10.84 5.27
C ALA A 31 -22.85 10.55 6.12
N LEU A 32 -22.84 9.40 6.79
CA LEU A 32 -21.61 8.78 7.26
C LEU A 32 -20.84 8.43 5.99
N SER A 33 -20.01 9.36 5.53
CA SER A 33 -18.97 9.03 4.56
C SER A 33 -18.20 7.87 5.15
N PRO A 34 -18.15 6.69 4.51
CA PRO A 34 -17.31 5.61 5.02
C PRO A 34 -15.89 6.15 5.06
N THR A 35 -15.30 6.23 6.25
CA THR A 35 -13.86 6.43 6.38
C THR A 35 -13.22 5.29 5.58
N PRO A 36 -12.33 5.56 4.62
CA PRO A 36 -11.65 4.50 3.90
C PRO A 36 -11.02 3.58 4.94
N ALA A 37 -11.34 2.30 4.88
CA ALA A 37 -10.71 1.30 5.72
C ALA A 37 -9.22 1.26 5.34
N ARG A 38 -8.38 2.04 6.04
CA ARG A 38 -6.94 1.78 6.06
C ARG A 38 -6.81 0.38 6.64
N ALA A 39 -6.07 -0.50 5.97
CA ALA A 39 -5.63 -1.76 6.58
C ALA A 39 -5.09 -1.42 7.98
N ALA A 40 -5.56 -2.15 9.00
CA ALA A 40 -5.11 -1.94 10.37
C ALA A 40 -3.58 -2.01 10.42
N ASP A 41 -2.93 -1.10 11.15
CA ASP A 41 -1.47 -1.10 11.25
C ASP A 41 -0.97 -2.49 11.71
N GLN A 42 -0.01 -3.04 10.99
CA GLN A 42 0.63 -4.31 11.31
C GLN A 42 1.57 -4.12 12.51
N LEU A 43 1.53 -5.05 13.46
CA LEU A 43 2.53 -5.14 14.53
C LEU A 43 3.87 -5.63 13.94
N LEU A 44 4.87 -4.76 13.93
CA LEU A 44 6.17 -4.98 13.30
C LEU A 44 7.23 -5.55 14.25
N SER A 45 7.11 -5.28 15.56
CA SER A 45 8.14 -5.60 16.56
C SER A 45 8.02 -6.99 17.19
N GLN A 46 6.87 -7.66 17.10
CA GLN A 46 6.67 -8.93 17.82
C GLN A 46 7.62 -10.03 17.30
N GLY A 47 8.27 -10.72 18.23
CA GLY A 47 9.26 -11.78 17.98
C GLY A 47 10.57 -11.29 17.36
N ARG A 48 10.78 -9.97 17.24
CA ARG A 48 11.99 -9.40 16.61
C ARG A 48 13.17 -9.35 17.58
N PRO A 49 14.42 -9.38 17.08
CA PRO A 49 15.59 -9.19 17.93
C PRO A 49 15.52 -7.85 18.68
N ALA A 50 15.72 -7.92 19.99
CA ALA A 50 15.75 -6.75 20.86
C ALA A 50 17.08 -6.67 21.64
N ALA A 51 17.53 -5.45 21.88
CA ALA A 51 18.70 -5.16 22.70
C ALA A 51 18.37 -4.03 23.68
N ALA A 52 19.07 -3.98 24.81
CA ALA A 52 18.92 -2.91 25.79
C ALA A 52 20.28 -2.41 26.26
N SER A 53 20.31 -1.21 26.84
CA SER A 53 21.50 -0.66 27.49
C SER A 53 21.93 -1.48 28.71
N SER A 54 20.97 -2.10 29.39
CA SER A 54 21.21 -2.96 30.55
C SER A 54 20.00 -3.86 30.81
N THR A 55 20.20 -4.82 31.71
CA THR A 55 19.13 -5.62 32.31
C THR A 55 19.29 -5.61 33.83
N GLU A 56 18.19 -5.62 34.59
CA GLU A 56 18.19 -5.80 36.05
C GLU A 56 18.82 -7.15 36.43
N SER A 57 18.46 -8.20 35.66
CA SER A 57 19.07 -9.53 35.73
C SER A 57 18.76 -10.31 34.44
N GLY A 58 19.36 -11.48 34.28
CA GLY A 58 19.08 -12.39 33.15
C GLY A 58 17.62 -12.88 33.07
N ALA A 59 16.83 -12.72 34.13
CA ALA A 59 15.40 -13.07 34.13
C ALA A 59 14.51 -12.02 33.42
N PHE A 60 15.03 -10.81 33.17
CA PHE A 60 14.27 -9.71 32.57
C PHE A 60 14.94 -9.19 31.28
N PRO A 61 15.13 -10.06 30.27
CA PRO A 61 15.85 -9.71 29.05
C PRO A 61 15.07 -8.74 28.16
N ALA A 62 15.75 -8.06 27.24
CA ALA A 62 15.10 -7.16 26.28
C ALA A 62 14.07 -7.87 25.38
N SER A 63 14.28 -9.16 25.08
CA SER A 63 13.36 -9.98 24.29
C SER A 63 11.99 -10.14 24.95
N ALA A 64 11.92 -10.04 26.27
CA ALA A 64 10.67 -10.21 27.03
C ALA A 64 9.71 -9.01 26.91
N ALA A 65 10.11 -7.93 26.26
CA ALA A 65 9.22 -6.81 25.94
C ALA A 65 8.72 -6.86 24.48
N VAL A 66 9.01 -7.91 23.72
CA VAL A 66 8.60 -8.04 22.31
C VAL A 66 8.11 -9.44 21.98
N ASP A 67 7.86 -10.29 22.98
CA ASP A 67 7.41 -11.68 22.77
C ASP A 67 5.89 -11.80 22.66
N GLY A 68 5.14 -10.77 23.07
CA GLY A 68 3.68 -10.76 23.08
C GLY A 68 3.08 -11.40 24.32
N ASP A 69 3.88 -11.70 25.34
CA ASP A 69 3.42 -12.21 26.63
C ASP A 69 3.46 -11.10 27.69
N THR A 70 2.29 -10.62 28.08
CA THR A 70 2.16 -9.56 29.10
C THR A 70 2.50 -10.04 30.53
N GLY A 71 2.89 -11.31 30.71
CA GLY A 71 3.43 -11.85 31.96
C GLY A 71 4.95 -11.80 32.07
N THR A 72 5.67 -11.49 30.99
CA THR A 72 7.13 -11.35 30.94
C THR A 72 7.52 -9.90 30.67
N ARG A 73 8.69 -9.47 31.19
CA ARG A 73 9.12 -8.07 31.08
C ARG A 73 10.61 -7.92 30.84
N TRP A 74 10.96 -6.86 30.11
CA TRP A 74 12.30 -6.27 30.24
C TRP A 74 12.35 -5.39 31.48
N SER A 75 13.50 -5.37 32.16
CA SER A 75 13.80 -4.46 33.26
C SER A 75 15.22 -3.94 33.13
N SER A 76 15.44 -2.63 33.26
CA SER A 76 16.77 -2.03 33.19
C SER A 76 17.52 -2.05 34.52
N ALA A 77 18.82 -1.74 34.50
CA ALA A 77 19.52 -1.25 35.68
C ALA A 77 18.89 0.05 36.21
N PHE A 78 19.10 0.34 37.50
CA PHE A 78 18.39 1.40 38.21
C PHE A 78 19.13 2.74 38.08
N ALA A 79 19.30 3.18 36.83
CA ALA A 79 20.02 4.39 36.49
C ALA A 79 19.36 5.09 35.30
N ASP A 80 19.66 6.38 35.14
CA ASP A 80 19.21 7.20 34.01
C ASP A 80 20.42 7.67 33.21
N PRO A 81 20.39 7.65 31.86
CA PRO A 81 19.35 7.12 30.99
C PRO A 81 19.48 5.60 30.75
N GLN A 82 18.43 4.95 30.23
CA GLN A 82 18.46 3.59 29.69
C GLN A 82 17.63 3.48 28.43
N TRP A 83 17.85 2.45 27.63
CA TRP A 83 17.07 2.22 26.42
C TRP A 83 16.83 0.74 26.16
N LEU A 84 15.74 0.48 25.45
CA LEU A 84 15.44 -0.78 24.79
C LEU A 84 15.16 -0.48 23.32
N ARG A 85 15.79 -1.23 22.42
CA ARG A 85 15.55 -1.17 20.98
C ARG A 85 15.10 -2.51 20.41
N VAL A 86 14.34 -2.44 19.34
CA VAL A 86 13.98 -3.57 18.49
C VAL A 86 14.54 -3.36 17.08
N ASP A 87 15.03 -4.43 16.45
CA ASP A 87 15.42 -4.50 15.04
C ASP A 87 14.27 -5.07 14.20
N LEU A 88 13.64 -4.24 13.37
CA LEU A 88 12.52 -4.64 12.50
C LEU A 88 12.97 -5.50 11.30
N GLY A 89 14.28 -5.67 11.09
CA GLY A 89 14.90 -6.45 10.03
C GLY A 89 15.20 -5.66 8.75
N SER A 90 14.41 -4.63 8.44
CA SER A 90 14.64 -3.67 7.36
C SER A 90 13.97 -2.33 7.68
N VAL A 91 14.24 -1.28 6.91
CA VAL A 91 13.60 0.03 7.12
C VAL A 91 12.09 -0.10 6.91
N GLN A 92 11.32 0.21 7.96
CA GLN A 92 9.86 0.22 7.93
C GLN A 92 9.33 1.63 8.15
N GLN A 93 8.17 1.93 7.56
CA GLN A 93 7.36 3.06 8.00
C GLN A 93 6.71 2.74 9.34
N ILE A 94 6.64 3.70 10.24
CA ILE A 94 6.10 3.53 11.59
C ILE A 94 4.99 4.57 11.78
N SER A 95 3.82 4.10 12.18
CA SER A 95 2.61 4.92 12.38
C SER A 95 2.19 5.00 13.84
N ARG A 96 2.55 4.00 14.65
CA ARG A 96 2.17 3.95 16.06
C ARG A 96 3.17 3.16 16.90
N VAL A 97 3.37 3.58 18.14
CA VAL A 97 4.06 2.81 19.18
C VAL A 97 3.12 2.63 20.36
N THR A 98 3.03 1.41 20.87
CA THR A 98 2.36 1.11 22.14
C THR A 98 3.39 0.63 23.15
N LEU A 99 3.45 1.29 24.30
CA LEU A 99 4.28 0.89 25.43
C LEU A 99 3.36 0.37 26.53
N ASN A 100 3.55 -0.87 26.96
CA ASN A 100 2.89 -1.40 28.14
C ASN A 100 3.90 -1.43 29.29
N TRP A 101 3.89 -0.37 30.10
CA TRP A 101 4.78 -0.25 31.25
C TRP A 101 4.33 -1.13 32.42
N GLU A 102 5.31 -1.60 33.19
CA GLU A 102 5.07 -2.10 34.55
C GLU A 102 4.85 -0.92 35.51
N ALA A 103 4.58 -1.18 36.80
CA ALA A 103 4.54 -0.13 37.82
C ALA A 103 5.83 0.72 37.87
N ALA A 104 6.98 0.14 37.52
CA ALA A 104 8.23 0.85 37.28
C ALA A 104 8.35 1.32 35.82
N TYR A 105 8.13 2.62 35.59
CA TYR A 105 8.04 3.21 34.25
C TYR A 105 8.92 4.46 34.09
N ALA A 106 9.06 4.89 32.83
CA ALA A 106 9.70 6.16 32.49
C ALA A 106 8.70 7.32 32.56
N SER A 107 8.93 8.30 33.44
CA SER A 107 8.19 9.56 33.40
C SER A 107 8.66 10.44 32.25
N GLY A 108 9.96 10.39 31.92
CA GLY A 108 10.54 11.01 30.73
C GLY A 108 11.14 9.98 29.78
N TYR A 109 10.79 10.06 28.50
CA TYR A 109 11.37 9.23 27.44
C TYR A 109 11.21 9.83 26.05
N GLN A 110 11.99 9.29 25.11
CA GLN A 110 11.88 9.54 23.68
C GLN A 110 11.62 8.24 22.93
N ILE A 111 10.84 8.31 21.85
CA ILE A 111 10.85 7.27 20.80
C ILE A 111 11.76 7.75 19.70
N GLN A 112 12.71 6.90 19.30
CA GLN A 112 13.69 7.23 18.28
C GLN A 112 13.77 6.13 17.23
N THR A 113 14.00 6.53 15.99
CA THR A 113 14.21 5.63 14.85
C THR A 113 15.63 5.77 14.32
N SER A 114 16.14 4.70 13.70
CA SER A 114 17.47 4.67 13.09
C SER A 114 17.52 3.66 11.94
N THR A 115 18.35 3.92 10.94
CA THR A 115 18.65 2.96 9.86
C THR A 115 19.86 2.09 10.17
N ASP A 116 20.75 2.53 11.07
CA ASP A 116 22.09 1.94 11.32
C ASP A 116 22.36 1.58 12.80
N ALA A 117 21.41 1.87 13.70
CA ALA A 117 21.52 1.75 15.16
C ALA A 117 22.56 2.66 15.82
N ALA A 118 23.19 3.58 15.07
CA ALA A 118 24.18 4.53 15.54
C ALA A 118 23.64 5.97 15.55
N ASN A 119 22.99 6.38 14.47
CA ASN A 119 22.40 7.71 14.29
C ASN A 119 20.90 7.64 14.53
N TRP A 120 20.39 8.44 15.47
CA TRP A 120 19.01 8.35 15.95
C TRP A 120 18.24 9.64 15.71
N THR A 121 17.03 9.51 15.17
CA THR A 121 16.08 10.63 15.01
C THR A 121 14.94 10.47 16.01
N THR A 122 14.64 11.53 16.77
CA THR A 122 13.52 11.53 17.71
C THR A 122 12.21 11.78 16.98
N VAL A 123 11.26 10.85 17.09
CA VAL A 123 9.92 10.92 16.50
C VAL A 123 8.82 11.18 17.53
N TYR A 124 9.13 11.05 18.82
CA TYR A 124 8.26 11.41 19.94
C TYR A 124 9.09 11.70 21.20
N SER A 125 8.63 12.61 22.06
CA SER A 125 9.26 12.92 23.34
C SER A 125 8.22 13.31 24.40
N THR A 126 8.45 12.92 25.66
CA THR A 126 7.66 13.35 26.81
C THR A 126 8.53 13.39 28.08
N THR A 127 8.10 14.19 29.06
CA THR A 127 8.69 14.29 30.41
C THR A 127 7.70 14.05 31.53
N THR A 128 6.43 13.78 31.20
CA THR A 128 5.30 13.70 32.14
C THR A 128 4.42 12.48 31.90
N ALA A 129 4.99 11.39 31.38
CA ALA A 129 4.25 10.15 31.19
C ALA A 129 3.71 9.58 32.51
N THR A 130 2.59 8.86 32.43
CA THR A 130 1.85 8.35 33.60
C THR A 130 2.02 6.85 33.83
N GLY A 131 2.81 6.15 33.01
CA GLY A 131 2.97 4.69 33.08
C GLY A 131 1.79 3.93 32.46
N GLY A 132 1.63 2.64 32.79
CA GLY A 132 0.61 1.78 32.18
C GLY A 132 0.72 1.67 30.66
N THR A 133 -0.39 1.46 29.96
CA THR A 133 -0.40 1.38 28.50
C THR A 133 -0.46 2.76 27.84
N GLN A 134 0.58 3.11 27.09
CA GLN A 134 0.71 4.37 26.34
C GLN A 134 0.59 4.10 24.84
N ASN A 135 -0.39 4.71 24.17
CA ASN A 135 -0.57 4.64 22.72
C ASN A 135 -0.09 5.94 22.08
N LEU A 136 0.97 5.87 21.28
CA LEU A 136 1.67 7.02 20.72
C LEU A 136 1.52 6.99 19.19
N THR A 137 0.86 8.01 18.63
CA THR A 137 0.93 8.25 17.19
C THR A 137 2.30 8.85 16.88
N VAL A 138 3.03 8.22 15.96
CA VAL A 138 4.35 8.68 15.53
C VAL A 138 4.41 8.65 14.02
N THR A 139 5.27 9.48 13.44
CA THR A 139 5.57 9.48 12.01
C THR A 139 7.06 9.38 11.83
N GLY A 140 7.53 8.38 11.10
CA GLY A 140 8.93 8.23 10.77
C GLY A 140 9.22 6.87 10.16
N SER A 141 10.44 6.70 9.67
CA SER A 141 10.94 5.42 9.19
C SER A 141 12.23 5.04 9.89
N GLY A 142 12.49 3.73 9.94
CA GLY A 142 13.72 3.18 10.51
C GLY A 142 13.73 1.66 10.48
N ARG A 143 14.92 1.09 10.50
CA ARG A 143 15.09 -0.35 10.76
C ARG A 143 15.05 -0.64 12.25
N TYR A 144 15.62 0.26 13.04
CA TYR A 144 15.66 0.16 14.49
C TYR A 144 14.74 1.20 15.10
N VAL A 145 14.01 0.79 16.13
CA VAL A 145 13.19 1.69 16.94
C VAL A 145 13.56 1.47 18.40
N ARG A 146 13.76 2.55 19.15
CA ARG A 146 14.04 2.46 20.58
C ARG A 146 13.15 3.38 21.40
N VAL A 147 12.84 2.92 22.60
CA VAL A 147 12.47 3.78 23.72
C VAL A 147 13.76 4.17 24.45
N TYR A 148 13.98 5.47 24.60
CA TYR A 148 15.13 6.04 25.32
C TYR A 148 14.61 6.76 26.57
N GLY A 149 14.65 6.07 27.71
CA GLY A 149 14.22 6.59 29.00
C GLY A 149 15.22 7.59 29.55
N THR A 150 14.74 8.79 29.88
CA THR A 150 15.54 9.91 30.38
C THR A 150 15.29 10.23 31.85
N ALA A 151 14.15 9.83 32.40
CA ALA A 151 13.85 9.94 33.83
C ALA A 151 12.92 8.81 34.30
N ARG A 152 13.31 8.12 35.38
CA ARG A 152 12.46 7.12 36.06
C ARG A 152 11.38 7.80 36.90
N ALA A 153 10.19 7.20 36.93
CA ALA A 153 9.11 7.63 37.81
C ALA A 153 9.20 7.05 39.23
N THR A 154 10.01 6.01 39.42
CA THR A 154 10.18 5.31 40.69
C THR A 154 11.67 5.12 41.00
N GLN A 155 11.99 4.57 42.17
CA GLN A 155 13.37 4.20 42.52
C GLN A 155 13.91 2.99 41.73
N TRP A 156 13.03 2.22 41.10
CA TRP A 156 13.35 1.02 40.31
C TRP A 156 13.77 1.38 38.88
N GLY A 157 14.33 0.42 38.13
CA GLY A 157 14.65 0.57 36.71
C GLY A 157 13.41 0.74 35.82
N TYR A 158 13.62 1.05 34.54
CA TYR A 158 12.53 1.06 33.56
C TYR A 158 12.09 -0.36 33.27
N SER A 159 10.79 -0.61 33.26
CA SER A 159 10.24 -1.94 33.04
C SER A 159 9.07 -1.95 32.07
N LEU A 160 9.16 -2.78 31.03
CA LEU A 160 8.13 -2.91 29.99
C LEU A 160 7.67 -4.36 29.92
N TRP A 161 6.35 -4.56 30.05
CA TRP A 161 5.70 -5.79 29.63
C TRP A 161 5.77 -5.92 28.11
N GLU A 162 5.48 -4.85 27.36
CA GLU A 162 5.47 -4.89 25.90
C GLU A 162 5.92 -3.56 25.26
N PHE A 163 6.69 -3.66 24.19
CA PHE A 163 7.13 -2.59 23.29
C PHE A 163 6.70 -2.92 21.86
N GLN A 164 5.55 -2.37 21.50
CA GLN A 164 4.88 -2.69 20.25
C GLN A 164 5.05 -1.55 19.25
N VAL A 165 5.71 -1.83 18.15
CA VAL A 165 5.90 -0.89 17.03
C VAL A 165 4.98 -1.32 15.91
N TYR A 166 4.17 -0.39 15.44
CA TYR A 166 3.19 -0.61 14.38
C TYR A 166 3.52 0.25 13.17
N GLY A 167 3.22 -0.29 12.00
CA GLY A 167 3.32 0.41 10.73
C GLY A 167 2.47 -0.29 9.68
N PRO A 168 2.43 0.23 8.44
CA PRO A 168 1.67 -0.39 7.36
C PRO A 168 2.20 -1.78 6.93
N GLY A 169 3.33 -2.24 7.47
CA GLY A 169 4.04 -3.45 7.03
C GLY A 169 5.08 -3.15 5.94
N SER A 170 5.95 -4.12 5.68
CA SER A 170 6.89 -4.02 4.56
C SER A 170 6.12 -4.25 3.26
N THR A 171 6.16 -3.28 2.35
CA THR A 171 5.64 -3.46 0.99
C THR A 171 6.48 -4.47 0.20
N THR A 172 7.75 -4.64 0.57
CA THR A 172 8.71 -5.47 -0.17
C THR A 172 8.55 -6.94 0.22
N PRO A 173 8.43 -7.85 -0.75
CA PRO A 173 8.53 -9.29 -0.50
C PRO A 173 9.87 -9.68 0.16
N PRO A 174 9.90 -10.68 1.05
CA PRO A 174 11.16 -11.17 1.62
C PRO A 174 12.02 -11.90 0.58
N ASP A 175 13.34 -12.06 0.76
CA ASP A 175 14.20 -12.78 -0.20
C ASP A 175 13.71 -14.19 -0.54
N SER A 176 13.12 -14.90 0.43
CA SER A 176 12.49 -16.21 0.21
C SER A 176 11.38 -16.19 -0.87
N PHE A 177 10.72 -15.05 -1.06
CA PHE A 177 9.76 -14.86 -2.15
C PHE A 177 10.45 -14.81 -3.50
N TRP A 178 11.72 -14.43 -3.62
CA TRP A 178 12.43 -14.42 -4.89
C TRP A 178 13.10 -15.76 -5.20
N GLY A 179 13.20 -16.64 -4.20
CA GLY A 179 13.80 -17.97 -4.33
C GLY A 179 15.32 -17.90 -4.44
N SER A 180 15.96 -19.05 -4.72
CA SER A 180 17.42 -19.06 -4.88
C SER A 180 17.85 -18.34 -6.17
N THR A 181 18.85 -17.47 -6.03
CA THR A 181 19.56 -16.80 -7.12
C THR A 181 20.89 -17.48 -7.47
N SER A 182 21.36 -18.45 -6.67
CA SER A 182 22.65 -19.14 -6.90
C SER A 182 22.68 -19.95 -8.19
N ASP A 183 21.52 -20.43 -8.62
CA ASP A 183 21.38 -21.38 -9.72
C ASP A 183 20.91 -20.70 -11.02
N ILE A 184 20.87 -19.36 -11.04
CA ILE A 184 20.54 -18.61 -12.25
C ILE A 184 21.72 -18.74 -13.22
N PRO A 185 21.49 -19.23 -14.46
CA PRO A 185 22.53 -19.31 -15.46
C PRO A 185 23.17 -17.93 -15.74
N ALA A 186 24.43 -17.93 -16.15
CA ALA A 186 25.04 -16.70 -16.64
C ALA A 186 24.40 -16.33 -18.00
N ALA A 187 23.93 -15.08 -18.12
CA ALA A 187 23.43 -14.55 -19.37
C ALA A 187 24.53 -14.56 -20.44
N ASN A 188 24.24 -15.07 -21.64
CA ASN A 188 25.13 -14.89 -22.80
C ASN A 188 24.80 -13.59 -23.54
N ASN A 189 23.56 -13.10 -23.40
CA ASN A 189 23.14 -11.79 -23.88
C ASN A 189 23.23 -10.75 -22.75
N ALA A 190 22.24 -9.85 -22.66
CA ALA A 190 22.29 -8.75 -21.71
C ALA A 190 21.87 -9.17 -20.29
N VAL A 191 20.80 -9.97 -20.15
CA VAL A 191 20.24 -10.33 -18.85
C VAL A 191 19.57 -11.70 -18.90
N GLU A 192 19.79 -12.52 -17.87
CA GLU A 192 19.08 -13.78 -17.71
C GLU A 192 17.75 -13.52 -16.99
N VAL A 193 16.63 -13.80 -17.64
CA VAL A 193 15.31 -13.66 -17.02
C VAL A 193 14.90 -15.00 -16.40
N LYS A 194 14.54 -15.00 -15.12
CA LYS A 194 13.93 -16.15 -14.44
C LYS A 194 12.47 -15.85 -14.11
N ILE A 195 11.58 -16.71 -14.58
CA ILE A 195 10.16 -16.60 -14.27
C ILE A 195 9.85 -17.42 -13.01
N LEU A 196 9.13 -16.81 -12.07
CA LEU A 196 8.81 -17.39 -10.78
C LEU A 196 7.31 -17.57 -10.63
N ASN A 197 6.88 -18.81 -10.38
CA ASN A 197 5.50 -19.10 -10.02
C ASN A 197 5.22 -18.66 -8.57
N ARG A 198 4.38 -17.64 -8.40
CA ARG A 198 3.90 -17.13 -7.11
C ARG A 198 2.38 -17.18 -7.04
N THR A 199 1.78 -18.16 -7.71
CA THR A 199 0.33 -18.38 -7.72
C THR A 199 -0.20 -19.04 -6.44
N ASN A 200 0.61 -19.13 -5.38
CA ASN A 200 0.23 -19.71 -4.09
C ASN A 200 -0.34 -21.14 -4.21
N GLY A 201 0.22 -21.94 -5.13
CA GLY A 201 -0.22 -23.31 -5.39
C GLY A 201 -1.48 -23.42 -6.25
N LYS A 202 -2.04 -22.31 -6.73
CA LYS A 202 -3.23 -22.32 -7.61
C LYS A 202 -2.94 -22.98 -8.96
N TYR A 203 -1.76 -22.72 -9.52
CA TYR A 203 -1.32 -23.29 -10.79
C TYR A 203 0.05 -23.96 -10.60
N PRO A 204 0.25 -25.19 -11.11
CA PRO A 204 1.58 -25.76 -11.22
C PRO A 204 2.39 -25.02 -12.30
N ASP A 205 3.72 -25.16 -12.28
CA ASP A 205 4.62 -24.51 -13.26
C ASP A 205 4.31 -24.87 -14.72
N SER A 206 3.71 -26.04 -14.97
CA SER A 206 3.25 -26.47 -16.30
C SER A 206 2.03 -25.70 -16.81
N GLN A 207 1.40 -24.88 -15.98
CA GLN A 207 0.23 -24.05 -16.30
C GLN A 207 0.47 -22.56 -16.10
N VAL A 208 1.71 -22.15 -15.83
CA VAL A 208 2.12 -20.75 -15.83
C VAL A 208 2.98 -20.54 -17.07
N TYR A 209 2.45 -19.77 -18.02
CA TYR A 209 3.09 -19.56 -19.32
C TYR A 209 3.67 -18.17 -19.43
N TRP A 210 4.74 -18.04 -20.20
CA TRP A 210 5.24 -16.77 -20.69
C TRP A 210 5.34 -16.79 -22.21
N SER A 211 5.22 -15.63 -22.85
CA SER A 211 5.48 -15.46 -24.28
C SER A 211 6.30 -14.22 -24.56
N PHE A 212 7.31 -14.37 -25.41
CA PHE A 212 8.14 -13.27 -25.90
C PHE A 212 8.61 -13.58 -27.32
N ASN A 213 8.59 -12.57 -28.20
CA ASN A 213 9.09 -12.67 -29.58
C ASN A 213 8.57 -13.90 -30.36
N GLY A 214 7.27 -14.20 -30.24
CA GLY A 214 6.61 -15.32 -30.92
C GLY A 214 6.84 -16.70 -30.30
N GLN A 215 7.68 -16.81 -29.27
CA GLN A 215 7.85 -18.03 -28.48
C GLN A 215 6.90 -18.05 -27.29
N THR A 216 6.46 -19.24 -26.89
CA THR A 216 5.60 -19.44 -25.72
C THR A 216 5.96 -20.74 -25.04
N HIS A 217 6.23 -20.67 -23.74
CA HIS A 217 6.63 -21.80 -22.92
C HIS A 217 5.97 -21.72 -21.55
N SER A 218 5.74 -22.87 -20.92
CA SER A 218 5.45 -22.93 -19.49
C SER A 218 6.73 -22.79 -18.66
N ILE A 219 6.60 -22.42 -17.38
CA ILE A 219 7.74 -22.41 -16.44
C ILE A 219 8.35 -23.82 -16.32
N ALA A 220 7.52 -24.87 -16.35
CA ALA A 220 8.01 -26.26 -16.26
C ALA A 220 8.87 -26.67 -17.46
N GLU A 221 8.58 -26.15 -18.65
CA GLU A 221 9.36 -26.41 -19.86
C GLU A 221 10.62 -25.54 -19.92
N GLN A 222 10.49 -24.26 -19.60
CA GLN A 222 11.57 -23.29 -19.73
C GLN A 222 11.41 -22.15 -18.71
N PRO A 223 12.02 -22.28 -17.51
CA PRO A 223 11.91 -21.27 -16.45
C PRO A 223 12.84 -20.07 -16.64
N TYR A 224 13.74 -20.14 -17.63
CA TYR A 224 14.78 -19.16 -17.92
C TYR A 224 14.73 -18.66 -19.36
N LEU A 225 15.07 -17.39 -19.56
CA LEU A 225 15.20 -16.77 -20.88
C LEU A 225 16.43 -15.85 -20.88
N ASP A 226 17.47 -16.25 -21.61
CA ASP A 226 18.62 -15.42 -21.94
C ASP A 226 18.17 -14.31 -22.91
N MET A 227 17.87 -13.13 -22.36
CA MET A 227 17.11 -12.10 -23.06
C MET A 227 17.99 -11.39 -24.10
N PRO A 228 17.65 -11.48 -25.41
CA PRO A 228 18.38 -10.78 -26.45
C PRO A 228 18.11 -9.28 -26.37
N ALA A 229 19.03 -8.50 -26.92
CA ALA A 229 18.82 -7.07 -27.12
C ALA A 229 17.54 -6.84 -27.95
N ASN A 230 16.72 -5.90 -27.52
CA ASN A 230 15.44 -5.58 -28.14
C ASN A 230 15.04 -4.13 -27.88
N SER A 231 14.16 -3.62 -28.72
CA SER A 231 13.55 -2.29 -28.60
C SER A 231 12.05 -2.45 -28.41
N ALA A 232 11.50 -1.89 -27.33
CA ALA A 232 10.08 -1.96 -26.99
C ALA A 232 9.52 -3.40 -26.87
N GLY A 233 10.25 -4.28 -26.18
CA GLY A 233 9.81 -5.63 -25.87
C GLY A 233 8.63 -5.67 -24.91
N ARG A 234 7.75 -6.66 -25.12
CA ARG A 234 6.70 -7.05 -24.17
C ARG A 234 6.77 -8.54 -23.93
N MET A 235 6.89 -8.93 -22.66
CA MET A 235 6.79 -10.32 -22.24
C MET A 235 5.45 -10.51 -21.55
N TYR A 236 4.60 -11.35 -22.13
CA TYR A 236 3.28 -11.66 -21.60
C TYR A 236 3.34 -12.91 -20.74
N PHE A 237 2.46 -12.97 -19.74
CA PHE A 237 2.29 -14.10 -18.84
C PHE A 237 0.83 -14.54 -18.86
N TYR A 238 0.59 -15.85 -18.79
CA TYR A 238 -0.75 -16.44 -18.83
C TYR A 238 -0.88 -17.54 -17.79
N LEU A 239 -2.09 -17.69 -17.22
CA LEU A 239 -2.39 -18.76 -16.27
C LEU A 239 -3.43 -19.74 -16.81
N GLY A 240 -3.17 -21.04 -16.62
CA GLY A 240 -4.01 -22.16 -17.05
C GLY A 240 -3.76 -22.60 -18.48
N SER A 241 -3.66 -21.66 -19.43
CA SER A 241 -3.33 -21.94 -20.83
C SER A 241 -2.61 -20.75 -21.47
N PRO A 242 -1.83 -20.95 -22.55
CA PRO A 242 -1.13 -19.87 -23.25
C PRO A 242 -2.05 -18.90 -24.01
N THR A 243 -3.34 -19.21 -24.12
CA THR A 243 -4.38 -18.37 -24.76
C THR A 243 -5.43 -17.86 -23.77
N SER A 244 -5.16 -18.02 -22.47
CA SER A 244 -6.07 -17.65 -21.39
C SER A 244 -6.32 -16.15 -21.35
N SER A 245 -7.56 -15.76 -21.00
CA SER A 245 -7.89 -14.36 -20.71
C SER A 245 -7.30 -13.86 -19.38
N TYR A 246 -6.76 -14.76 -18.54
CA TYR A 246 -5.95 -14.40 -17.39
C TYR A 246 -4.51 -14.18 -17.83
N TYR A 247 -4.22 -12.97 -18.26
CA TYR A 247 -2.90 -12.58 -18.73
C TYR A 247 -2.48 -11.21 -18.22
N ASP A 248 -1.18 -10.94 -18.24
CA ASP A 248 -0.63 -9.61 -18.05
C ASP A 248 0.76 -9.53 -18.68
N PHE A 249 1.43 -8.38 -18.64
CA PHE A 249 2.74 -8.24 -19.24
C PHE A 249 3.66 -7.27 -18.50
N ILE A 250 4.96 -7.43 -18.75
CA ILE A 250 5.98 -6.42 -18.47
C ILE A 250 6.46 -5.81 -19.79
N GLU A 251 6.91 -4.57 -19.73
CA GLU A 251 7.49 -3.85 -20.86
C GLU A 251 8.96 -3.56 -20.59
N PHE A 252 9.79 -3.63 -21.62
CA PHE A 252 11.21 -3.34 -21.49
C PHE A 252 11.88 -2.95 -22.82
N THR A 253 13.02 -2.29 -22.69
CA THR A 253 14.03 -2.15 -23.73
C THR A 253 15.34 -2.69 -23.17
N VAL A 254 15.93 -3.66 -23.86
CA VAL A 254 17.20 -4.26 -23.49
C VAL A 254 18.24 -3.80 -24.50
N GLY A 255 19.07 -2.84 -24.09
CA GLY A 255 20.21 -2.39 -24.87
C GLY A 255 21.39 -3.37 -24.75
N GLY A 256 22.51 -3.07 -25.41
CA GLY A 256 23.71 -3.92 -25.33
C GLY A 256 24.30 -4.08 -23.92
N ASN A 257 23.99 -3.15 -23.00
CA ASN A 257 24.49 -3.23 -21.61
C ASN A 257 23.56 -2.54 -20.58
N VAL A 258 22.30 -2.26 -20.92
CA VAL A 258 21.36 -1.57 -20.04
C VAL A 258 20.01 -2.25 -20.13
N PHE A 259 19.42 -2.57 -18.98
CA PHE A 259 18.03 -2.94 -18.88
C PHE A 259 17.19 -1.71 -18.56
N ASN A 260 16.08 -1.52 -19.26
CA ASN A 260 15.06 -0.54 -18.94
C ASN A 260 13.72 -1.27 -18.95
N GLY A 261 12.94 -1.27 -17.88
CA GLY A 261 11.66 -1.96 -17.89
C GLY A 261 10.79 -1.71 -16.68
N ASN A 262 9.52 -2.08 -16.81
CA ASN A 262 8.49 -1.85 -15.80
C ASN A 262 7.40 -2.94 -15.87
N THR A 263 6.73 -3.14 -14.73
CA THR A 263 5.34 -3.64 -14.75
C THR A 263 4.42 -2.51 -15.19
N THR A 264 3.19 -2.77 -15.64
CA THR A 264 2.28 -1.68 -16.03
C THR A 264 0.81 -1.98 -15.74
N ARG A 265 0.09 -0.97 -15.27
CA ARG A 265 -1.37 -0.96 -15.09
C ARG A 265 -2.02 0.14 -15.92
N VAL A 266 -1.26 0.76 -16.84
CA VAL A 266 -1.74 1.81 -17.74
C VAL A 266 -2.98 1.39 -18.52
N ASP A 267 -3.02 0.13 -18.97
CA ASP A 267 -4.18 -0.42 -19.67
C ASP A 267 -5.15 -1.12 -18.73
N ALA A 268 -4.64 -2.00 -17.87
CA ALA A 268 -5.42 -2.82 -16.95
C ALA A 268 -4.52 -3.66 -16.03
N PHE A 269 -5.04 -4.02 -14.85
CA PHE A 269 -4.52 -5.11 -14.02
C PHE A 269 -5.13 -6.45 -14.45
N GLY A 270 -4.27 -7.39 -14.84
CA GLY A 270 -4.65 -8.76 -15.22
C GLY A 270 -4.11 -9.80 -14.24
N LEU A 271 -2.82 -9.83 -13.98
CA LEU A 271 -2.16 -10.76 -13.06
C LEU A 271 -1.29 -9.98 -12.10
N LYS A 272 -1.00 -10.52 -10.92
CA LYS A 272 -0.04 -9.92 -9.99
C LYS A 272 1.36 -10.12 -10.55
N LEU A 273 2.08 -9.03 -10.80
CA LEU A 273 3.43 -9.04 -11.35
C LEU A 273 4.37 -8.22 -10.46
N ALA A 274 5.54 -8.78 -10.21
CA ALA A 274 6.66 -8.06 -9.62
C ALA A 274 7.96 -8.44 -10.31
N MET A 275 8.91 -7.52 -10.31
CA MET A 275 10.23 -7.69 -10.90
C MET A 275 11.32 -7.38 -9.88
N ARG A 276 12.43 -8.11 -9.94
CA ARG A 276 13.67 -7.81 -9.21
C ARG A 276 14.84 -7.81 -10.18
N LEU A 277 15.48 -6.66 -10.38
CA LEU A 277 16.66 -6.53 -11.22
C LEU A 277 17.91 -6.53 -10.35
N HIS A 278 18.88 -7.37 -10.69
CA HIS A 278 20.21 -7.32 -10.12
C HIS A 278 21.27 -7.13 -11.21
N SER A 279 22.25 -6.28 -10.91
CA SER A 279 23.36 -5.93 -11.80
C SER A 279 24.70 -6.31 -11.20
N LYS A 280 25.72 -6.43 -12.06
CA LYS A 280 27.06 -6.92 -11.68
C LYS A 280 27.81 -6.03 -10.70
N ASP A 281 27.40 -4.77 -10.55
CA ASP A 281 27.93 -3.80 -9.59
C ASP A 281 27.20 -3.81 -8.24
N GLY A 282 26.28 -4.76 -8.02
CA GLY A 282 25.55 -4.91 -6.77
C GLY A 282 24.28 -4.08 -6.68
N TYR A 283 23.87 -3.38 -7.75
CA TYR A 283 22.53 -2.81 -7.82
C TYR A 283 21.49 -3.94 -7.74
N ASP A 284 20.52 -3.79 -6.83
CA ASP A 284 19.44 -4.74 -6.62
C ASP A 284 18.16 -3.95 -6.28
N THR A 285 17.12 -4.04 -7.10
CA THR A 285 15.88 -3.26 -6.92
C THR A 285 14.65 -4.04 -7.35
N GLU A 286 13.57 -3.84 -6.61
CA GLU A 286 12.29 -4.53 -6.76
C GLU A 286 11.14 -3.55 -7.02
N VAL A 287 10.23 -3.92 -7.93
CA VAL A 287 9.02 -3.15 -8.27
C VAL A 287 7.84 -4.07 -8.60
N GLY A 288 6.62 -3.53 -8.58
CA GLY A 288 5.38 -4.25 -8.88
C GLY A 288 4.48 -4.39 -7.65
N GLU A 289 3.54 -5.35 -7.67
CA GLU A 289 2.63 -5.55 -6.55
C GLU A 289 3.38 -5.94 -5.26
N ASN A 290 2.91 -5.41 -4.12
CA ASN A 290 3.55 -5.59 -2.83
C ASN A 290 3.35 -6.99 -2.23
N ARG A 291 4.10 -7.28 -1.16
CA ARG A 291 4.02 -8.55 -0.40
C ARG A 291 2.59 -8.94 -0.01
N ALA A 292 1.81 -7.98 0.51
CA ALA A 292 0.44 -8.26 0.95
C ALA A 292 -0.46 -8.67 -0.22
N THR A 293 -0.32 -8.00 -1.36
CA THR A 293 -1.08 -8.31 -2.58
C THR A 293 -0.71 -9.68 -3.13
N PHE A 294 0.57 -10.08 -3.07
CA PHE A 294 0.98 -11.44 -3.44
C PHE A 294 0.53 -12.53 -2.45
N ALA A 295 0.23 -12.19 -1.20
CA ALA A 295 -0.16 -13.15 -0.16
C ALA A 295 -1.66 -13.51 -0.18
N GLU A 296 -2.51 -12.63 -0.70
CA GLU A 296 -3.95 -12.87 -0.84
C GLU A 296 -4.30 -13.56 -2.17
N ASP A 297 -5.53 -14.09 -2.32
CA ASP A 297 -6.06 -14.50 -3.63
C ASP A 297 -6.45 -13.27 -4.47
N ARG A 298 -6.31 -13.34 -5.80
CA ARG A 298 -6.63 -12.29 -6.75
C ARG A 298 -8.05 -11.74 -6.62
N ALA A 299 -9.04 -12.58 -6.28
CA ALA A 299 -10.40 -12.12 -6.03
C ALA A 299 -10.46 -11.14 -4.85
N THR A 300 -9.60 -11.33 -3.83
CA THR A 300 -9.45 -10.39 -2.71
C THR A 300 -8.92 -9.04 -3.22
N THR A 301 -7.96 -9.04 -4.15
CA THR A 301 -7.45 -7.82 -4.77
C THR A 301 -8.55 -7.05 -5.50
N PHE A 302 -9.41 -7.74 -6.25
CA PHE A 302 -10.58 -7.16 -6.92
C PHE A 302 -11.57 -6.54 -5.93
N GLN A 303 -11.82 -7.23 -4.81
CA GLN A 303 -12.70 -6.73 -3.77
C GLN A 303 -12.10 -5.48 -3.09
N ARG A 304 -10.82 -5.51 -2.71
CA ARG A 304 -10.12 -4.35 -2.13
C ARG A 304 -10.14 -3.15 -3.07
N PHE A 305 -9.97 -3.37 -4.37
CA PHE A 305 -10.12 -2.29 -5.36
C PHE A 305 -11.52 -1.68 -5.28
N THR A 306 -12.57 -2.52 -5.35
CA THR A 306 -13.98 -2.09 -5.32
C THR A 306 -14.35 -1.38 -4.02
N ASP A 307 -13.72 -1.74 -2.90
CA ASP A 307 -13.95 -1.13 -1.59
C ASP A 307 -13.21 0.20 -1.43
N ALA A 308 -12.01 0.32 -2.01
CA ALA A 308 -11.14 1.48 -1.85
C ALA A 308 -11.52 2.65 -2.76
N VAL A 309 -11.99 2.39 -3.99
CA VAL A 309 -12.21 3.45 -4.98
C VAL A 309 -13.61 4.09 -4.88
N PRO A 310 -13.76 5.38 -5.27
CA PRO A 310 -15.07 6.03 -5.37
C PRO A 310 -16.01 5.31 -6.34
N SER A 311 -17.32 5.56 -6.21
CA SER A 311 -18.38 4.88 -6.96
C SER A 311 -18.16 4.89 -8.48
N GLN A 312 -17.61 5.97 -9.03
CA GLN A 312 -17.35 6.13 -10.47
C GLN A 312 -16.36 5.08 -11.01
N PHE A 313 -15.44 4.60 -10.18
CA PHE A 313 -14.36 3.68 -10.58
C PHE A 313 -14.70 2.21 -10.33
N LYS A 314 -15.78 1.90 -9.61
CA LYS A 314 -16.12 0.50 -9.28
C LYS A 314 -16.45 -0.34 -10.51
N VAL A 315 -16.97 0.31 -11.57
CA VAL A 315 -17.25 -0.33 -12.87
C VAL A 315 -16.01 -0.94 -13.52
N LEU A 316 -14.82 -0.42 -13.20
CA LEU A 316 -13.55 -0.86 -13.80
C LEU A 316 -13.19 -2.30 -13.44
N ALA A 317 -13.63 -2.79 -12.27
CA ALA A 317 -13.47 -4.19 -11.86
C ALA A 317 -14.60 -5.10 -12.37
N GLN A 318 -15.61 -4.55 -13.05
CA GLN A 318 -16.82 -5.25 -13.49
C GLN A 318 -16.85 -5.46 -15.00
N THR A 319 -16.48 -4.43 -15.79
CA THR A 319 -16.61 -4.42 -17.25
C THR A 319 -15.92 -5.61 -17.94
N GLN A 320 -14.78 -6.06 -17.42
CA GLN A 320 -14.06 -7.24 -17.93
C GLN A 320 -13.88 -8.31 -16.85
N ALA A 321 -14.78 -8.36 -15.86
CA ALA A 321 -14.74 -9.40 -14.84
C ALA A 321 -14.98 -10.80 -15.46
N PRO A 322 -14.36 -11.85 -14.90
CA PRO A 322 -13.39 -11.85 -13.80
C PRO A 322 -11.94 -11.58 -14.26
N TYR A 323 -11.73 -11.24 -15.52
CA TYR A 323 -10.41 -11.30 -16.17
C TYR A 323 -9.53 -10.09 -15.89
N ARG A 324 -10.06 -8.87 -15.80
CA ARG A 324 -9.24 -7.66 -15.63
C ARG A 324 -9.94 -6.56 -14.84
N ILE A 325 -9.15 -5.73 -14.16
CA ILE A 325 -9.56 -4.38 -13.73
C ILE A 325 -9.00 -3.41 -14.76
N ILE A 326 -9.84 -2.74 -15.53
CA ILE A 326 -9.39 -1.89 -16.65
C ILE A 326 -9.09 -0.46 -16.21
N ALA A 327 -8.16 0.21 -16.89
CA ALA A 327 -7.89 1.62 -16.64
C ALA A 327 -9.10 2.49 -16.99
N PRO A 328 -9.31 3.63 -16.31
CA PRO A 328 -10.50 4.46 -16.50
C PRO A 328 -10.71 4.92 -17.95
N GLY A 329 -9.65 5.31 -18.66
CA GLY A 329 -9.71 5.72 -20.06
C GLY A 329 -10.15 4.61 -21.03
N SER A 330 -10.09 3.35 -20.59
CA SER A 330 -10.53 2.18 -21.35
C SER A 330 -12.02 1.87 -21.16
N ASP A 331 -12.66 2.40 -20.13
CA ASP A 331 -14.07 2.14 -19.83
C ASP A 331 -15.00 3.16 -20.52
N PRO A 332 -16.10 2.72 -21.17
CA PRO A 332 -17.05 3.62 -21.81
C PRO A 332 -17.63 4.70 -20.90
N SER A 333 -17.72 4.46 -19.57
CA SER A 333 -18.29 5.43 -18.64
C SER A 333 -17.47 6.73 -18.53
N PHE A 334 -16.14 6.69 -18.73
CA PHE A 334 -15.28 7.88 -18.68
C PHE A 334 -14.98 8.49 -20.05
N ARG A 335 -15.49 7.89 -21.13
CA ARG A 335 -15.37 8.40 -22.51
C ARG A 335 -16.53 9.31 -22.86
N ALA A 336 -16.43 10.02 -24.00
CA ALA A 336 -17.49 10.91 -24.48
C ALA A 336 -18.86 10.21 -24.52
N GLY A 337 -19.88 10.84 -23.91
CA GLY A 337 -21.23 10.28 -23.77
C GLY A 337 -21.43 9.33 -22.58
N GLY A 338 -20.35 8.94 -21.88
CA GLY A 338 -20.42 8.14 -20.67
C GLY A 338 -20.85 8.94 -19.43
N ALA A 339 -21.33 8.23 -18.40
CA ALA A 339 -21.83 8.84 -17.17
C ALA A 339 -20.79 9.68 -16.41
N ASN A 340 -19.50 9.35 -16.57
CA ASN A 340 -18.35 9.99 -15.94
C ASN A 340 -17.51 10.80 -16.94
N ALA A 341 -18.02 11.08 -18.15
CA ALA A 341 -17.28 11.78 -19.22
C ALA A 341 -16.72 13.16 -18.79
N ASN A 342 -17.36 13.79 -17.81
CA ASN A 342 -17.00 15.12 -17.31
C ASN A 342 -16.31 15.09 -15.93
N TYR A 343 -15.83 13.93 -15.47
CA TYR A 343 -15.25 13.75 -14.13
C TYR A 343 -14.12 14.75 -13.80
N PHE A 344 -13.26 15.07 -14.77
CA PHE A 344 -12.17 16.04 -14.57
C PHE A 344 -12.47 17.45 -15.10
N THR A 345 -13.54 17.66 -15.85
CA THR A 345 -13.74 18.86 -16.69
C THR A 345 -13.59 20.16 -15.90
N SER A 346 -14.29 20.31 -14.79
CA SER A 346 -14.22 21.54 -13.99
C SER A 346 -12.85 21.76 -13.35
N TYR A 347 -12.18 20.70 -12.92
CA TYR A 347 -10.86 20.79 -12.31
C TYR A 347 -9.78 21.16 -13.35
N ALA A 348 -9.79 20.53 -14.52
CA ALA A 348 -8.88 20.86 -15.61
C ALA A 348 -9.07 22.32 -16.07
N GLN A 349 -10.32 22.77 -16.22
CA GLN A 349 -10.62 24.15 -16.59
C GLN A 349 -10.11 25.16 -15.55
N SER A 350 -10.10 24.82 -14.26
CA SER A 350 -9.60 25.70 -13.20
C SER A 350 -8.11 26.05 -13.32
N VAL A 351 -7.35 25.23 -14.04
CA VAL A 351 -5.92 25.44 -14.34
C VAL A 351 -5.67 25.74 -15.82
N GLY A 352 -6.71 26.13 -16.56
CA GLY A 352 -6.61 26.53 -17.97
C GLY A 352 -6.48 25.37 -18.97
N VAL A 353 -6.73 24.13 -18.55
CA VAL A 353 -6.67 22.96 -19.42
C VAL A 353 -8.07 22.61 -19.95
N ASN A 354 -8.21 22.49 -21.27
CA ASN A 354 -9.41 22.02 -21.93
C ASN A 354 -9.16 20.66 -22.58
N ALA A 355 -9.28 19.59 -21.80
CA ALA A 355 -9.10 18.20 -22.24
C ALA A 355 -10.28 17.35 -21.81
N ALA A 356 -10.60 16.31 -22.59
CA ALA A 356 -11.60 15.33 -22.19
C ALA A 356 -11.10 14.52 -20.98
N THR A 357 -12.02 14.05 -20.14
CA THR A 357 -11.68 13.18 -18.99
C THR A 357 -10.85 11.96 -19.41
N SER A 358 -11.20 11.32 -20.53
CA SER A 358 -10.44 10.20 -21.09
C SER A 358 -9.02 10.57 -21.51
N ASP A 359 -8.82 11.79 -22.03
CA ASP A 359 -7.49 12.28 -22.41
C ASP A 359 -6.63 12.60 -21.19
N ILE A 360 -7.25 13.04 -20.09
CA ILE A 360 -6.55 13.23 -18.81
C ILE A 360 -6.10 11.87 -18.27
N PHE A 361 -6.99 10.87 -18.20
CA PHE A 361 -6.59 9.53 -17.74
C PHE A 361 -5.50 8.88 -18.60
N GLY A 362 -5.55 9.09 -19.92
CA GLY A 362 -4.63 8.48 -20.88
C GLY A 362 -3.47 9.38 -21.31
N CYS A 363 -3.30 10.57 -20.71
CA CYS A 363 -2.38 11.61 -21.16
C CYS A 363 -2.33 11.79 -22.68
N ALA A 364 -3.50 11.87 -23.29
CA ALA A 364 -3.68 11.94 -24.73
C ALA A 364 -4.05 13.37 -25.18
N GLY A 365 -4.27 13.54 -26.49
CA GLY A 365 -4.67 14.83 -27.05
C GLY A 365 -3.66 15.92 -26.73
N SER A 366 -4.12 17.05 -26.19
CA SER A 366 -3.26 18.17 -25.80
C SER A 366 -2.27 17.83 -24.67
N LEU A 367 -2.51 16.77 -23.91
CA LEU A 367 -1.65 16.35 -22.78
C LEU A 367 -0.54 15.38 -23.20
N ALA A 368 -0.54 14.87 -24.44
CA ALA A 368 0.48 13.95 -24.94
C ALA A 368 1.88 14.57 -25.08
N ALA A 369 1.98 15.89 -25.02
CA ALA A 369 3.26 16.61 -25.03
C ALA A 369 3.54 17.35 -23.70
N ASP A 370 2.68 17.18 -22.69
CA ASP A 370 2.80 17.83 -21.39
C ASP A 370 2.69 16.79 -20.24
N PRO A 371 3.76 16.01 -20.03
CA PRO A 371 3.78 14.96 -19.02
C PRO A 371 3.55 15.50 -17.61
N THR A 372 4.11 16.67 -17.30
CA THR A 372 3.99 17.30 -15.98
C THR A 372 2.54 17.69 -15.69
N MET A 373 1.86 18.37 -16.63
CA MET A 373 0.45 18.74 -16.44
C MET A 373 -0.45 17.51 -16.40
N CYS A 374 -0.20 16.49 -17.24
CA CYS A 374 -1.01 15.27 -17.18
C CYS A 374 -0.91 14.57 -15.82
N ALA A 375 0.32 14.39 -15.32
CA ALA A 375 0.57 13.80 -14.01
C ALA A 375 -0.07 14.65 -12.90
N ALA A 376 0.05 15.97 -12.97
CA ALA A 376 -0.52 16.87 -11.99
C ALA A 376 -2.07 16.84 -11.97
N LEU A 377 -2.72 16.65 -13.12
CA LEU A 377 -4.17 16.48 -13.21
C LEU A 377 -4.60 15.13 -12.62
N ASN A 378 -3.97 14.02 -13.01
CA ASN A 378 -4.28 12.69 -12.49
C ASN A 378 -4.10 12.62 -10.96
N ARG A 379 -3.08 13.27 -10.42
CA ARG A 379 -2.74 13.27 -8.99
C ARG A 379 -3.47 14.34 -8.17
N HIS A 380 -4.30 15.18 -8.81
CA HIS A 380 -4.97 16.32 -8.18
C HIS A 380 -4.00 17.30 -7.50
N VAL A 381 -2.94 17.69 -8.20
CA VAL A 381 -1.96 18.69 -7.72
C VAL A 381 -1.75 19.86 -8.66
N ALA A 382 -2.39 19.88 -9.84
CA ALA A 382 -2.27 20.96 -10.83
C ALA A 382 -2.54 22.38 -10.28
N THR A 383 -3.35 22.53 -9.23
CA THR A 383 -3.59 23.82 -8.57
C THR A 383 -2.55 24.20 -7.52
N LEU A 384 -1.67 23.26 -7.14
CA LEU A 384 -0.61 23.47 -6.15
C LEU A 384 0.61 24.14 -6.82
N PRO A 385 1.48 24.81 -6.03
CA PRO A 385 2.78 25.28 -6.52
C PRO A 385 3.60 24.14 -7.14
N ALA A 386 4.37 24.42 -8.19
CA ALA A 386 5.14 23.43 -8.92
C ALA A 386 6.06 22.56 -8.02
N SER A 387 6.62 23.13 -6.95
CA SER A 387 7.44 22.39 -5.97
C SER A 387 6.66 21.31 -5.21
N GLN A 388 5.35 21.45 -5.09
CA GLN A 388 4.45 20.49 -4.44
C GLN A 388 3.86 19.48 -5.42
N GLN A 389 3.88 19.76 -6.73
CA GLN A 389 3.36 18.84 -7.75
C GLN A 389 4.21 17.58 -7.94
N SER A 390 5.45 17.61 -7.45
CA SER A 390 6.36 16.47 -7.43
C SER A 390 6.48 15.80 -6.05
N ASP A 391 5.75 16.26 -5.04
CA ASP A 391 5.76 15.68 -3.69
C ASP A 391 4.67 14.59 -3.57
N PRO A 392 5.04 13.30 -3.45
CA PRO A 392 4.07 12.21 -3.33
C PRO A 392 3.14 12.35 -2.12
N ALA A 393 3.56 13.08 -1.08
CA ALA A 393 2.71 13.33 0.07
C ALA A 393 1.49 14.20 -0.25
N GLN A 394 1.46 14.90 -1.40
CA GLN A 394 0.34 15.73 -1.86
C GLN A 394 -0.61 14.99 -2.80
N PHE A 395 -0.24 13.82 -3.31
CA PHE A 395 -1.01 13.16 -4.37
C PHE A 395 -2.33 12.58 -3.84
N TYR A 396 -3.37 12.69 -4.67
CA TYR A 396 -4.68 12.08 -4.48
C TYR A 396 -5.40 12.49 -3.18
N LYS A 397 -5.12 13.70 -2.66
CA LYS A 397 -5.72 14.21 -1.41
C LYS A 397 -7.15 14.72 -1.56
N ALA A 398 -7.60 15.00 -2.78
CA ALA A 398 -8.95 15.46 -3.06
C ALA A 398 -9.42 14.95 -4.43
N ALA A 399 -10.73 14.98 -4.64
CA ALA A 399 -11.36 14.64 -5.91
C ALA A 399 -11.58 15.92 -6.76
N PRO A 400 -11.59 15.82 -8.09
CA PRO A 400 -11.37 14.60 -8.87
C PRO A 400 -9.89 14.21 -8.95
N ALA A 401 -9.60 12.93 -8.80
CA ALA A 401 -8.26 12.34 -8.99
C ALA A 401 -8.36 10.95 -9.63
N ASN A 402 -7.25 10.41 -10.11
CA ASN A 402 -7.17 9.05 -10.65
C ASN A 402 -7.03 8.03 -9.51
N TYR A 403 -8.16 7.68 -8.89
CA TYR A 403 -8.20 6.71 -7.79
C TYR A 403 -7.89 5.27 -8.21
N TYR A 404 -7.96 4.96 -9.51
CA TYR A 404 -7.44 3.71 -10.06
C TYR A 404 -5.91 3.65 -9.91
N ALA A 405 -5.19 4.68 -10.36
CA ALA A 405 -3.73 4.75 -10.21
C ALA A 405 -3.31 4.76 -8.73
N LYS A 406 -4.01 5.55 -7.89
CA LYS A 406 -3.77 5.58 -6.44
C LYS A 406 -3.82 4.18 -5.82
N PHE A 407 -4.80 3.36 -6.19
CA PHE A 407 -4.93 2.00 -5.66
C PHE A 407 -3.67 1.17 -5.97
N TRP A 408 -3.11 1.29 -7.17
CA TRP A 408 -1.90 0.54 -7.52
C TRP A 408 -0.66 1.04 -6.75
N HIS A 409 -0.50 2.35 -6.54
CA HIS A 409 0.57 2.87 -5.67
C HIS A 409 0.42 2.36 -4.22
N ASP A 410 -0.78 2.45 -3.64
CA ASP A 410 -1.03 1.98 -2.27
C ASP A 410 -0.70 0.48 -2.09
N ASN A 411 -0.69 -0.27 -3.18
CA ASN A 411 -0.50 -1.72 -3.21
C ASN A 411 0.77 -2.19 -3.94
N ALA A 412 1.71 -1.28 -4.19
CA ALA A 412 2.97 -1.57 -4.85
C ALA A 412 4.17 -1.56 -3.90
N ILE A 413 5.23 -2.28 -4.28
CA ILE A 413 6.54 -2.23 -3.64
C ILE A 413 7.02 -0.77 -3.69
N ASN A 414 7.39 -0.22 -2.53
CA ASN A 414 7.84 1.18 -2.38
C ASN A 414 6.84 2.23 -2.89
N GLN A 415 5.57 1.85 -3.05
CA GLN A 415 4.50 2.68 -3.64
C GLN A 415 4.79 3.14 -5.09
N LEU A 416 5.61 2.38 -5.82
CA LEU A 416 5.97 2.67 -7.21
C LEU A 416 5.12 1.81 -8.16
N ALA A 417 4.27 2.46 -8.95
CA ALA A 417 3.35 1.79 -9.87
C ALA A 417 3.17 2.61 -11.14
N TYR A 418 3.09 1.94 -12.29
CA TYR A 418 2.74 2.58 -13.55
C TYR A 418 1.21 2.55 -13.73
N GLY A 419 0.48 3.44 -13.06
CA GLY A 419 -0.98 3.45 -12.99
C GLY A 419 -1.68 4.23 -14.11
N PHE A 420 -0.98 5.17 -14.75
CA PHE A 420 -1.42 5.93 -15.92
C PHE A 420 -0.18 6.36 -16.74
N PRO A 421 -0.31 6.78 -18.01
CA PRO A 421 0.84 7.29 -18.76
C PRO A 421 1.47 8.48 -18.03
N TYR A 422 2.79 8.65 -18.06
CA TYR A 422 3.49 9.70 -17.29
C TYR A 422 3.47 9.55 -15.76
N ASP A 423 3.18 8.36 -15.22
CA ASP A 423 3.40 8.10 -13.79
C ASP A 423 4.89 8.14 -13.40
N ASP A 424 5.80 8.06 -14.38
CA ASP A 424 7.24 8.24 -14.19
C ASP A 424 7.63 9.68 -13.83
N VAL A 425 6.74 10.67 -14.02
CA VAL A 425 6.94 12.02 -13.48
C VAL A 425 7.08 11.95 -11.96
N ALA A 426 8.12 12.60 -11.45
CA ALA A 426 8.56 12.52 -10.05
C ALA A 426 8.98 11.10 -9.60
N GLY A 427 9.32 10.21 -10.54
CA GLY A 427 9.85 8.88 -10.28
C GLY A 427 8.87 7.94 -9.57
N GLN A 428 7.57 8.01 -9.89
CA GLN A 428 6.55 7.21 -9.20
C GLN A 428 6.11 5.95 -9.94
N SER A 429 6.60 5.73 -11.16
CA SER A 429 6.32 4.52 -11.90
C SER A 429 7.13 3.32 -11.36
N SER A 430 6.70 2.11 -11.70
CA SER A 430 7.45 0.87 -11.46
C SER A 430 8.61 0.67 -12.45
N PHE A 431 9.19 1.75 -12.97
CA PHE A 431 10.29 1.71 -13.92
C PHE A 431 11.63 1.49 -13.23
N ILE A 432 12.40 0.54 -13.75
CA ILE A 432 13.78 0.26 -13.37
C ILE A 432 14.67 0.45 -14.59
N SER A 433 15.77 1.19 -14.42
CA SER A 433 16.83 1.29 -15.41
C SER A 433 18.19 1.13 -14.75
N HIS A 434 19.00 0.20 -15.24
CA HIS A 434 20.36 0.02 -14.76
C HIS A 434 21.29 -0.61 -15.80
N ALA A 435 22.57 -0.23 -15.75
CA ALA A 435 23.63 -0.81 -16.56
C ALA A 435 24.13 -2.14 -15.99
N ASN A 436 24.82 -2.93 -16.83
CA ASN A 436 25.42 -4.21 -16.47
C ASN A 436 24.43 -5.21 -15.80
N PRO A 437 23.20 -5.37 -16.33
CA PRO A 437 22.26 -6.29 -15.73
C PRO A 437 22.84 -7.71 -15.71
N GLN A 438 22.57 -8.46 -14.65
CA GLN A 438 22.99 -9.85 -14.51
C GLN A 438 21.78 -10.76 -14.67
N TRP A 439 20.75 -10.52 -13.87
CA TRP A 439 19.51 -11.28 -13.92
C TRP A 439 18.31 -10.40 -13.60
N LEU A 440 17.16 -10.82 -14.13
CA LEU A 440 15.85 -10.26 -13.82
C LEU A 440 14.94 -11.39 -13.35
N LEU A 441 14.40 -11.27 -12.14
CA LEU A 441 13.36 -12.16 -11.67
C LEU A 441 12.01 -11.55 -12.00
N VAL A 442 11.07 -12.35 -12.52
CA VAL A 442 9.68 -11.93 -12.74
C VAL A 442 8.75 -12.88 -12.02
N ALA A 443 8.06 -12.37 -11.00
CA ALA A 443 7.09 -13.13 -10.22
C ALA A 443 5.69 -13.02 -10.82
N VAL A 444 5.06 -14.16 -11.09
CA VAL A 444 3.69 -14.27 -11.61
C VAL A 444 2.78 -14.81 -10.50
N GLY A 445 1.90 -13.96 -10.00
CA GLY A 445 1.07 -14.25 -8.83
C GLY A 445 -0.40 -14.50 -9.13
N TRP A 446 -1.06 -15.12 -8.14
CA TRP A 446 -2.50 -15.32 -8.09
C TRP A 446 -3.00 -15.00 -6.69
#